data_AF-A0A822D1Q0-F1
#
_entry.id   AF-A0A822D1Q0-F1
#
_cell.length_a   1.000
_cell.length_b   1.000
_cell.length_c   1.000
_cell.angle_alpha   90.00
_cell.angle_beta   90.00
_cell.angle_gamma   90.00
#
_symmetry.space_group_name_H-M   'P 1'
#
loop_
_entity.id
_entity.type
_entity.pdbx_description
1 polymer ?
#
loop_
_entity_poly.entity_id
_entity_poly.type
_entity_poly.pdbx_seq_one_letter_code
_entity_poly.pdbx_strand_id
1 'polypeptide(L)'
;MESKIERMESKIQQIVKKLLQSEECLPMLEKMIVDEVLNIDILVTTMFEVVDTLNEQTLTRLSTYIAQYITTHKSFSSLEEQLVNMNLHRQQLMKRILHNI
;
A
#
# COMPACT_ATOMS: atom_id res chain seq x y z
N MET A 1 26.57 3.83 0.53
CA MET A 1 26.84 2.40 0.32
C MET A 1 25.67 1.67 0.95
N GLU A 2 24.74 1.17 0.14
CA GLU A 2 23.52 0.52 0.68
C GLU A 2 23.88 -0.73 1.48
N SER A 3 23.25 -0.86 2.64
CA SER A 3 23.36 -2.04 3.47
C SER A 3 22.73 -3.26 2.76
N LYS A 4 23.07 -4.47 3.21
CA LYS A 4 22.45 -5.70 2.68
C LYS A 4 20.95 -5.74 2.97
N ILE A 5 20.51 -5.08 4.05
CA ILE A 5 19.10 -4.99 4.48
C ILE A 5 18.33 -4.08 3.52
N GLU A 6 18.82 -2.87 3.25
CA GLU A 6 18.20 -1.92 2.32
C GLU A 6 18.02 -2.53 0.92
N ARG A 7 19.03 -3.24 0.41
CA ARG A 7 18.92 -3.96 -0.87
C ARG A 7 17.88 -5.08 -0.87
N MET A 8 17.61 -5.69 0.28
CA MET A 8 16.60 -6.73 0.40
C MET A 8 15.20 -6.12 0.47
N GLU A 9 15.02 -5.05 1.24
CA GLU A 9 13.77 -4.29 1.29
C GLU A 9 13.39 -3.73 -0.08
N SER A 10 14.35 -3.17 -0.82
CA SER A 10 14.14 -2.70 -2.19
C SER A 10 13.65 -3.81 -3.13
N LYS A 11 14.20 -5.03 -3.01
CA LYS A 11 13.73 -6.19 -3.78
C LYS A 11 12.32 -6.61 -3.40
N ILE A 12 11.99 -6.60 -2.10
CA ILE A 12 10.65 -6.92 -1.61
C ILE A 12 9.65 -5.89 -2.15
N GLN A 13 9.96 -4.59 -2.07
CA GLN A 13 9.14 -3.52 -2.64
C GLN A 13 8.88 -3.74 -4.14
N GLN A 14 9.90 -4.09 -4.93
CA GLN A 14 9.71 -4.39 -6.36
C GLN A 14 8.76 -5.57 -6.62
N ILE A 15 8.81 -6.62 -5.78
CA ILE A 15 7.88 -7.75 -5.86
C ILE A 15 6.47 -7.29 -5.51
N VAL A 16 6.31 -6.56 -4.41
CA VAL A 16 5.01 -6.01 -3.99
C VAL A 16 4.41 -5.12 -5.07
N LYS A 17 5.19 -4.23 -5.71
CA LYS A 17 4.73 -3.41 -6.84
C LYS A 17 4.14 -4.24 -7.97
N LYS A 18 4.77 -5.35 -8.33
CA LYS A 18 4.27 -6.25 -9.38
C LYS A 18 2.99 -6.96 -8.97
N LEU A 19 2.90 -7.40 -7.71
CA LEU A 19 1.69 -8.03 -7.18
C LEU A 19 0.52 -7.06 -7.11
N LEU A 20 0.77 -5.78 -6.78
CA LEU A 20 -0.25 -4.73 -6.74
C LEU A 20 -0.83 -4.40 -8.13
N GLN A 21 -0.15 -4.76 -9.23
CA GLN A 21 -0.67 -4.58 -10.59
C GLN A 21 -1.69 -5.65 -11.00
N SER A 22 -1.90 -6.69 -10.18
CA SER A 22 -2.83 -7.79 -10.45
C SER A 22 -3.81 -7.99 -9.31
N GLU A 23 -5.11 -7.82 -9.58
CA GLU A 23 -6.17 -8.05 -8.59
C GLU A 23 -6.18 -9.49 -8.06
N GLU A 24 -5.80 -10.46 -8.89
CA GLU A 24 -5.71 -11.88 -8.52
C GLU A 24 -4.65 -12.13 -7.44
N CYS A 25 -3.67 -11.23 -7.31
CA CYS A 25 -2.58 -11.34 -6.35
C CYS A 25 -2.88 -10.67 -4.99
N LEU A 26 -3.98 -9.93 -4.87
CA LEU A 26 -4.32 -9.24 -3.61
C LEU A 26 -4.53 -10.21 -2.42
N PRO A 27 -5.21 -11.35 -2.58
CA PRO A 27 -5.33 -12.32 -1.48
C PRO A 27 -3.97 -12.88 -1.03
N MET A 28 -3.00 -12.98 -1.94
CA MET A 28 -1.64 -13.40 -1.59
C MET A 28 -0.93 -12.35 -0.73
N LEU A 29 -1.06 -11.07 -1.08
CA LEU A 29 -0.51 -9.97 -0.27
C LEU A 29 -1.12 -9.95 1.13
N GLU A 30 -2.45 -10.05 1.23
CA GLU A 30 -3.17 -10.13 2.50
C GLU A 30 -2.68 -11.31 3.36
N LYS A 31 -2.50 -12.48 2.75
CA LYS A 31 -1.96 -13.66 3.45
C LYS A 31 -0.52 -13.45 3.92
N MET A 32 0.34 -12.86 3.10
CA MET A 32 1.74 -12.60 3.48
C MET A 32 1.87 -11.66 4.68
N ILE A 33 0.94 -10.71 4.83
CA ILE A 33 0.86 -9.85 6.03
C ILE A 33 0.46 -10.68 7.26
N VAL A 34 -0.60 -11.50 7.15
CA VAL A 34 -1.08 -12.35 8.27
C VAL A 34 -0.02 -13.37 8.71
N ASP A 35 0.69 -13.95 7.75
CA ASP A 35 1.76 -14.92 8.01
C ASP A 35 3.08 -14.23 8.48
N GLU A 36 3.07 -12.91 8.70
CA GLU A 36 4.22 -12.07 9.09
C GLU A 36 5.42 -12.14 8.11
N VAL A 37 5.18 -12.60 6.88
CA VAL A 37 6.18 -12.71 5.80
C VAL A 37 6.46 -11.34 5.17
N LEU A 38 5.42 -10.49 5.10
CA LEU A 38 5.51 -9.14 4.58
C LEU A 38 5.26 -8.15 5.71
N ASN A 39 6.16 -7.18 5.85
CA ASN A 39 5.93 -6.05 6.74
C ASN A 39 4.85 -5.14 6.12
N ILE A 40 3.81 -4.83 6.90
CA ILE A 40 2.73 -3.90 6.54
C ILE A 40 3.28 -2.52 6.13
N ASP A 41 4.37 -2.04 6.74
CA ASP A 41 5.00 -0.76 6.39
C ASP A 41 5.53 -0.77 4.96
N ILE A 42 6.08 -1.90 4.52
CA ILE A 42 6.56 -2.08 3.13
C ILE A 42 5.37 -2.03 2.18
N LEU A 43 4.25 -2.68 2.52
CA LEU A 43 3.04 -2.65 1.71
C LEU A 43 2.49 -1.23 1.58
N VAL A 44 2.31 -0.51 2.68
CA VAL A 44 1.74 0.84 2.70
C VAL A 44 2.64 1.83 1.95
N THR A 45 3.96 1.80 2.21
CA THR A 45 4.92 2.64 1.48
C THR A 45 4.86 2.36 -0.02
N THR A 46 4.87 1.08 -0.40
CA THR A 46 4.83 0.69 -1.80
C THR A 46 3.53 1.11 -2.47
N MET A 47 2.40 0.93 -1.80
CA MET A 47 1.09 1.39 -2.28
C MET A 47 1.05 2.89 -2.49
N PHE A 48 1.62 3.67 -1.58
CA PHE A 48 1.68 5.13 -1.71
C PHE A 48 2.50 5.55 -2.96
N GLU A 49 3.64 4.90 -3.21
CA GLU A 49 4.48 5.19 -4.38
C GLU A 49 3.79 4.88 -5.72
N VAL A 50 2.85 3.93 -5.74
CA VAL A 50 2.17 3.49 -6.97
C VAL A 50 0.70 3.84 -7.00
N VAL A 51 0.21 4.65 -6.06
CA VAL A 51 -1.22 4.96 -5.86
C VAL A 51 -1.88 5.49 -7.14
N ASP A 52 -1.14 6.26 -7.94
CA ASP A 52 -1.58 6.83 -9.22
C ASP A 52 -1.81 5.78 -10.31
N THR A 53 -1.26 4.58 -10.14
CA THR A 53 -1.34 3.46 -11.09
C THR A 53 -2.33 2.38 -10.66
N LEU A 54 -2.79 2.41 -9.41
CA LEU A 54 -3.75 1.44 -8.89
C LEU A 54 -5.16 1.82 -9.34
N ASN A 55 -5.93 0.81 -9.74
CA ASN A 55 -7.35 1.01 -9.96
C ASN A 55 -8.08 1.24 -8.62
N GLU A 56 -9.27 1.83 -8.70
CA GLU A 56 -10.04 2.20 -7.51
C GLU A 56 -10.42 0.98 -6.65
N GLN A 57 -10.74 -0.15 -7.28
CA GLN A 57 -11.13 -1.37 -6.56
C GLN A 57 -10.00 -1.93 -5.70
N THR A 58 -8.79 -2.03 -6.29
CA THR A 58 -7.57 -2.47 -5.62
C THR A 58 -7.24 -1.55 -4.45
N LEU A 59 -7.29 -0.24 -4.69
CA LEU A 59 -6.96 0.74 -3.65
C LEU A 59 -7.98 0.72 -2.51
N THR A 60 -9.27 0.66 -2.81
CA THR A 60 -10.32 0.55 -1.78
C THR A 60 -10.15 -0.71 -0.95
N ARG A 61 -9.98 -1.87 -1.61
CA ARG A 61 -9.81 -3.16 -0.92
C ARG A 61 -8.62 -3.14 0.03
N LEU A 62 -7.45 -2.76 -0.47
CA LEU A 62 -6.23 -2.75 0.33
C LEU A 62 -6.29 -1.70 1.45
N SER A 63 -6.86 -0.51 1.19
CA SER A 63 -7.04 0.51 2.22
C SER A 63 -7.95 0.02 3.35
N THR A 64 -9.05 -0.68 3.01
CA THR A 64 -9.93 -1.30 4.01
C THR A 64 -9.20 -2.38 4.80
N TYR A 65 -8.44 -3.25 4.13
CA TYR A 65 -7.65 -4.29 4.78
C TYR A 65 -6.61 -3.71 5.75
N ILE A 66 -5.85 -2.69 5.32
CA ILE A 66 -4.84 -2.02 6.14
C ILE A 66 -5.51 -1.37 7.37
N ALA A 67 -6.63 -0.68 7.20
CA ALA A 67 -7.36 -0.09 8.31
C ALA A 67 -7.82 -1.14 9.34
N GLN A 68 -8.32 -2.29 8.88
CA GLN A 68 -8.71 -3.41 9.74
C GLN A 68 -7.52 -4.01 10.48
N TYR A 69 -6.39 -4.18 9.79
CA TYR A 69 -5.14 -4.68 10.37
C TYR A 69 -4.66 -3.75 11.49
N ILE A 70 -4.55 -2.45 11.23
CA ILE A 70 -4.14 -1.44 12.22
C ILE A 70 -5.06 -1.44 13.44
N THR A 71 -6.38 -1.45 13.22
CA THR A 71 -7.38 -1.45 14.30
C THR A 71 -7.25 -2.67 15.21
N THR A 72 -6.91 -3.83 14.62
CA THR A 72 -6.74 -5.09 15.34
C THR A 72 -5.43 -5.15 16.13
N HIS A 73 -4.37 -4.49 15.63
CA HIS A 73 -3.01 -4.60 16.18
C HIS A 73 -2.57 -3.37 17.01
N LYS A 74 -3.47 -2.37 17.20
CA LYS A 74 -3.42 -1.25 18.19
C LYS A 74 -2.05 -0.63 18.50
N SER A 75 -1.17 -0.47 17.51
CA SER A 75 0.17 0.13 17.74
C SER A 75 0.76 0.91 16.56
N PHE A 76 0.00 1.14 15.47
CA PHE A 76 0.56 1.68 14.22
C PHE A 76 0.06 3.09 13.87
N SER A 77 0.24 4.07 14.77
CA SER A 77 -0.19 5.46 14.53
C SER A 77 0.44 6.09 13.28
N SER A 78 1.67 5.70 12.92
CA SER A 78 2.34 6.15 11.69
C SER A 78 1.65 5.64 10.41
N LEU A 79 1.08 4.43 10.44
CA LEU A 79 0.37 3.85 9.29
C LEU A 79 -1.01 4.49 9.11
N GLU A 80 -1.67 4.90 10.18
CA GLU A 80 -2.93 5.64 10.11
C GLU A 80 -2.72 6.95 9.36
N GLU A 81 -1.66 7.70 9.69
CA GLU A 81 -1.31 8.95 9.01
C GLU A 81 -0.97 8.72 7.53
N GLN A 82 -0.19 7.69 7.21
CA GLN A 82 0.12 7.34 5.81
C GLN A 82 -1.14 6.96 5.02
N LEU A 83 -2.07 6.22 5.63
CA LEU A 83 -3.34 5.83 5.00
C LEU A 83 -4.23 7.05 4.73
N VAL A 84 -4.31 7.99 5.69
CA VAL A 84 -5.04 9.26 5.50
C VAL A 84 -4.41 10.09 4.38
N ASN A 85 -3.09 10.22 4.36
CA ASN A 85 -2.36 10.97 3.34
C ASN A 85 -2.54 10.37 1.94
N MET A 86 -2.51 9.04 1.82
CA MET A 86 -2.77 8.33 0.56
C MET A 86 -4.18 8.65 0.03
N ASN A 87 -5.20 8.57 0.89
CA ASN A 87 -6.58 8.86 0.52
C ASN A 87 -6.76 10.34 0.12
N LEU A 88 -6.11 11.26 0.83
CA LEU A 88 -6.14 12.69 0.51
C LEU A 88 -5.47 12.97 -0.85
N HIS A 89 -4.31 12.37 -1.10
CA HIS A 89 -3.58 12.52 -2.36
C HIS A 89 -4.44 12.09 -3.56
N ARG A 90 -5.09 10.92 -3.46
CA ARG A 90 -6.02 10.44 -4.49
C ARG A 90 -7.18 11.40 -4.73
N GLN A 91 -7.82 11.89 -3.67
CA GLN A 91 -8.94 12.84 -3.83
C GLN A 91 -8.50 14.11 -4.55
N GLN A 92 -7.28 14.59 -4.29
CA GLN A 92 -6.71 15.74 -4.99
C GLN A 92 -6.46 15.44 -6.48
N LEU A 93 -5.97 14.24 -6.81
CA LEU A 93 -5.77 13.80 -8.20
C LEU A 93 -7.10 13.70 -8.95
N MET A 94 -8.12 13.07 -8.37
CA MET A 94 -9.45 12.98 -8.99
C MET A 94 -10.06 14.36 -9.23
N LYS A 95 -9.91 15.29 -8.27
CA LYS A 95 -10.33 16.69 -8.45
C LYS A 95 -9.63 17.36 -9.62
N ARG A 96 -8.32 17.15 -9.80
CA ARG A 96 -7.56 17.71 -10.94
C ARG A 96 -8.02 17.13 -12.27
N ILE A 97 -8.26 15.83 -12.35
CA ILE A 97 -8.73 15.17 -13.57
C ILE A 97 -10.11 15.72 -13.96
N LEU A 98 -11.05 15.82 -13.01
CA LEU A 98 -12.39 16.37 -13.26
C LEU A 98 -12.37 17.85 -13.65
N HIS A 99 -11.34 18.62 -13.28
CA HIS A 99 -11.22 20.03 -13.64
C HIS A 99 -10.61 20.27 -15.03
N ASN A 100 -9.98 19.23 -15.62
CA ASN A 100 -9.27 19.29 -16.90
C ASN A 100 -10.04 18.60 -18.05
N ILE A 101 -11.29 18.19 -17.82
CA ILE A 101 -12.23 17.61 -18.80
C ILE A 101 -13.43 18.55 -18.90
#